data_AF-A0A0G4B3M0-F1
#
_entry.id   AF-A0A0G4B3M0-F1
#
_cell.length_a   1.000
_cell.length_b   1.000
_cell.length_c   1.000
_cell.angle_alpha   90.00
_cell.angle_beta   90.00
_cell.angle_gamma   90.00
#
_symmetry.space_group_name_H-M   'P 1'
#
loop_
_entity.id
_entity.type
_entity.pdbx_description
1 polymer ?
#
loop_
_entity_poly.entity_id
_entity_poly.type
_entity_poly.pdbx_seq_one_letter_code
_entity_poly.pdbx_strand_id
1 'polypeptide(L)'
;MPESLNFEGISQPEFNEREEKKPIDALVVFGGGIVSDNSYRARESGKSLIGHPEGGWRLPLSAKLRVLATADLFSKGMVGDVILTGGAVKEKEGFLTSEAALMKKYLRQKLIHKWQREALEIARSHGEVSDEKEGQARQSAEEKWLESEPHIILEDKATNTIENFAYTVNYLEKNKAKYQNISLLSNNFHIDRITKLAKKFAVDGKGIGAETIMSQIDPRYDQLIQNYLNPEKNDEYRQEIIDSVPDEEKQKYLARLGGSAKDAMKSEKRFSRGLDEIPEYWLPNVKHIENFDYLKQILAAEEKTQEVLEEKGIPNVNEASEEEVRNVLDNLERIIPPEEWGE
;
A
#
# COMPACT_ATOMS: atom_id res chain seq x y z
N MET A 1 -32.09 18.05 12.34
CA MET A 1 -31.06 17.19 12.97
C MET A 1 -31.07 15.90 12.19
N PRO A 2 -30.04 15.58 11.39
CA PRO A 2 -30.02 14.32 10.67
C PRO A 2 -29.58 13.20 11.60
N GLU A 3 -30.27 12.06 11.48
CA GLU A 3 -30.06 10.83 12.23
C GLU A 3 -28.66 10.26 11.97
N SER A 4 -27.99 9.87 13.05
CA SER A 4 -26.68 9.23 13.01
C SER A 4 -26.78 7.84 12.36
N LEU A 5 -26.04 7.63 11.27
CA LEU A 5 -25.77 6.31 10.71
C LEU A 5 -25.05 5.44 11.76
N ASN A 6 -25.77 4.47 12.32
CA ASN A 6 -25.23 3.43 13.18
C ASN A 6 -24.45 2.41 12.32
N PHE A 7 -23.11 2.47 12.39
CA PHE A 7 -22.24 1.42 11.91
C PHE A 7 -22.20 0.26 12.94
N GLU A 8 -23.29 -0.50 13.06
CA GLU A 8 -23.29 -1.75 13.82
C GLU A 8 -22.77 -2.89 12.93
N GLY A 9 -21.59 -3.43 13.24
CA GLY A 9 -21.13 -4.69 12.63
C GLY A 9 -19.61 -4.87 12.47
N ILE A 10 -18.80 -3.82 12.60
CA ILE A 10 -17.34 -3.98 12.64
C ILE A 10 -16.92 -3.87 14.11
N SER A 11 -16.72 -5.00 14.77
CA SER A 11 -16.09 -5.01 16.09
C SER A 11 -14.73 -4.31 15.94
N GLN A 12 -14.61 -3.11 16.50
CA GLN A 12 -13.31 -2.47 16.63
C GLN A 12 -12.44 -3.41 17.46
N PRO A 13 -11.23 -3.79 17.01
CA PRO A 13 -10.33 -4.54 17.86
C PRO A 13 -10.04 -3.69 19.10
N GLU A 14 -10.47 -4.16 20.27
CA GLU A 14 -10.14 -3.55 21.55
C GLU A 14 -8.62 -3.50 21.68
N PHE A 15 -8.07 -2.29 21.55
CA PHE A 15 -6.64 -2.04 21.68
C PHE A 15 -6.28 -2.13 23.16
N ASN A 16 -5.78 -3.28 23.59
CA ASN A 16 -5.38 -3.52 24.97
C ASN A 16 -4.03 -2.82 25.24
N GLU A 17 -4.05 -1.71 25.99
CA GLU A 17 -2.91 -0.79 26.21
C GLU A 17 -1.76 -1.33 27.10
N ARG A 18 -1.63 -2.64 27.32
CA ARG A 18 -0.67 -3.17 28.32
C ARG A 18 0.20 -4.36 27.90
N GLU A 19 0.21 -4.74 26.64
CA GLU A 19 1.36 -5.49 26.12
C GLU A 19 2.41 -4.48 25.69
N GLU A 20 3.65 -4.59 26.20
CA GLU A 20 4.82 -3.95 25.60
C GLU A 20 4.78 -4.31 24.10
N LYS A 21 4.29 -3.38 23.27
CA LYS A 21 4.07 -3.62 21.85
C LYS A 21 5.42 -3.99 21.28
N LYS A 22 5.60 -5.29 21.00
CA LYS A 22 6.77 -5.76 20.27
C LYS A 22 6.88 -4.86 19.02
N PRO A 23 8.04 -4.20 18.82
CA PRO A 23 8.22 -3.36 17.65
C PRO A 23 7.93 -4.17 16.38
N ILE A 24 7.39 -3.50 15.36
CA ILE A 24 7.21 -4.11 14.04
C ILE A 24 8.61 -4.23 13.44
N ASP A 25 9.09 -5.46 13.21
CA ASP A 25 10.45 -5.64 12.68
C ASP A 25 10.54 -5.17 11.23
N ALA A 26 9.51 -5.47 10.43
CA ALA A 26 9.37 -5.02 9.05
C ALA A 26 7.93 -4.56 8.74
N LEU A 27 7.81 -3.34 8.23
CA LEU A 27 6.57 -2.78 7.72
C LEU A 27 6.60 -2.78 6.19
N VAL A 28 5.80 -3.66 5.57
CA VAL A 28 5.60 -3.69 4.12
C VAL A 28 4.53 -2.68 3.74
N VAL A 29 4.89 -1.65 2.98
CA VAL A 29 4.01 -0.55 2.58
C VAL A 29 3.66 -0.69 1.10
N PHE A 30 2.39 -1.00 0.84
CA PHE A 30 1.91 -1.22 -0.53
C PHE A 30 1.75 0.10 -1.30
N GLY A 31 2.10 0.09 -2.58
CA GLY A 31 1.80 1.15 -3.55
C GLY A 31 0.32 1.18 -3.98
N GLY A 32 -0.14 2.34 -4.45
CA GLY A 32 -1.51 2.60 -4.91
C GLY A 32 -1.65 2.79 -6.42
N GLY A 33 -0.56 2.70 -7.19
CA GLY A 33 -0.48 3.00 -8.63
C GLY A 33 -0.18 4.47 -8.90
N ILE A 34 0.81 4.76 -9.76
CA ILE A 34 1.16 6.15 -10.12
C ILE A 34 0.03 6.79 -10.94
N VAL A 35 -0.27 8.05 -10.64
CA VAL A 35 -1.20 8.85 -11.44
C VAL A 35 -0.52 9.21 -12.78
N SER A 36 -1.11 8.83 -13.91
CA SER A 36 -0.57 9.10 -15.25
C SER A 36 -0.41 10.59 -15.55
N ASP A 37 0.43 10.94 -16.53
CA ASP A 37 0.68 12.32 -16.96
C ASP A 37 -0.60 13.00 -17.46
N ASN A 38 -1.49 12.25 -18.12
CA ASN A 38 -2.77 12.75 -18.58
C ASN A 38 -3.69 13.10 -17.39
N SER A 39 -3.75 12.22 -16.38
CA SER A 39 -4.49 12.47 -15.15
C SER A 39 -3.86 13.60 -14.30
N TYR A 40 -2.54 13.73 -14.32
CA TYR A 40 -1.79 14.78 -13.64
C TYR A 40 -2.00 16.16 -14.29
N ARG A 41 -1.80 16.28 -15.61
CA ARG A 41 -2.02 17.51 -16.39
C ARG A 41 -3.49 17.93 -16.42
N ALA A 42 -4.41 16.98 -16.39
CA ALA A 42 -5.85 17.27 -16.26
C ALA A 42 -6.21 17.89 -14.90
N ARG A 43 -5.43 17.60 -13.84
CA ARG A 43 -5.56 18.17 -12.49
C ARG A 43 -4.83 19.52 -12.33
N GLU A 44 -3.77 19.79 -13.07
CA GLU A 44 -3.10 21.10 -13.09
C GLU A 44 -3.84 22.15 -13.92
N SER A 45 -4.49 21.74 -15.03
CA SER A 45 -5.17 22.66 -15.97
C SER A 45 -6.54 23.19 -15.50
N GLY A 46 -7.13 22.59 -14.47
CA GLY A 46 -8.29 23.14 -13.76
C GLY A 46 -7.90 23.29 -12.31
N LYS A 47 -7.82 24.52 -11.79
CA LYS A 47 -7.53 24.85 -10.39
C LYS A 47 -8.14 23.79 -9.46
N SER A 48 -7.31 22.88 -8.95
CA SER A 48 -7.73 21.82 -8.03
C SER A 48 -8.53 22.42 -6.87
N LEU A 49 -9.75 21.94 -6.67
CA LEU A 49 -10.55 22.22 -5.46
C LEU A 49 -9.85 21.72 -4.17
N ILE A 50 -8.80 20.91 -4.32
CA ILE A 50 -7.90 20.47 -3.25
C ILE A 50 -6.58 21.21 -3.46
N GLY A 51 -6.59 22.52 -3.23
CA GLY A 51 -5.39 23.35 -3.30
C GLY A 51 -4.45 23.02 -2.16
N HIS A 52 -3.26 22.50 -2.47
CA HIS A 52 -2.06 22.66 -1.64
C HIS A 52 -0.79 22.31 -2.45
N PRO A 53 0.40 22.83 -2.07
CA PRO A 53 1.67 22.70 -2.80
C PRO A 53 2.24 21.26 -2.83
N GLU A 54 1.50 20.27 -2.31
CA GLU A 54 1.84 18.84 -2.38
C GLU A 54 1.40 18.15 -3.68
N GLY A 55 0.85 18.92 -4.61
CA GLY A 55 0.44 18.46 -5.95
C GLY A 55 1.59 17.92 -6.79
N GLY A 56 2.85 18.28 -6.51
CA GLY A 56 4.03 17.84 -7.27
C GLY A 56 4.38 16.35 -7.15
N TRP A 57 3.77 15.64 -6.21
CA TRP A 57 4.01 14.21 -6.01
C TRP A 57 2.95 13.42 -6.78
N ARG A 58 3.33 12.75 -7.87
CA ARG A 58 2.51 11.87 -8.74
C ARG A 58 1.94 10.62 -8.02
N LEU A 59 2.00 10.60 -6.70
CA LEU A 59 1.39 9.59 -5.85
C LEU A 59 -0.11 9.88 -5.69
N PRO A 60 -0.98 8.86 -5.77
CA PRO A 60 -2.38 9.00 -5.43
C PRO A 60 -2.53 9.30 -3.93
N LEU A 61 -3.69 9.85 -3.55
CA LEU A 61 -3.99 10.20 -2.15
C LEU A 61 -3.84 8.98 -1.21
N SER A 62 -4.27 7.80 -1.66
CA SER A 62 -4.11 6.53 -0.96
C SER A 62 -2.65 6.20 -0.64
N ALA A 63 -1.74 6.31 -1.61
CA ALA A 63 -0.31 6.10 -1.39
C ALA A 63 0.30 7.17 -0.49
N LYS A 64 -0.09 8.45 -0.64
CA LYS A 64 0.34 9.52 0.25
C LYS A 64 -0.07 9.24 1.70
N LEU A 65 -1.29 8.75 1.92
CA LEU A 65 -1.79 8.39 3.25
C LEU A 65 -0.96 7.28 3.89
N ARG A 66 -0.61 6.24 3.12
CA ARG A 66 0.26 5.14 3.59
C ARG A 66 1.65 5.65 3.94
N VAL A 67 2.23 6.55 3.15
CA VAL A 67 3.52 7.17 3.46
C VAL A 67 3.46 8.04 4.71
N LEU A 68 2.38 8.80 4.92
CA LEU A 68 2.20 9.59 6.14
C LEU A 68 2.08 8.71 7.39
N ALA A 69 1.29 7.63 7.31
CA ALA A 69 1.17 6.64 8.37
C ALA A 69 2.53 5.97 8.67
N THR A 70 3.28 5.63 7.62
CA THR A 70 4.64 5.09 7.71
C THR A 70 5.57 6.07 8.42
N ALA A 71 5.56 7.36 8.03
CA ALA A 71 6.39 8.39 8.64
C ALA A 71 6.10 8.52 10.13
N ASP A 72 4.83 8.44 10.53
CA ASP A 72 4.45 8.52 11.93
C ASP A 72 4.94 7.31 12.74
N LEU A 73 4.66 6.09 12.29
CA LEU A 73 5.12 4.87 12.96
C LEU A 73 6.64 4.81 13.07
N PHE A 74 7.34 5.12 11.97
CA PHE A 74 8.80 5.08 11.91
C PHE A 74 9.45 6.14 12.80
N SER A 75 8.97 7.39 12.75
CA SER A 75 9.51 8.46 13.61
C SER A 75 9.32 8.22 15.11
N LYS A 76 8.32 7.42 15.50
CA LYS A 76 8.07 6.98 16.88
C LYS A 76 8.88 5.74 17.30
N GLY A 77 9.70 5.18 16.42
CA GLY A 77 10.46 3.95 16.68
C GLY A 77 9.58 2.70 16.80
N MET A 78 8.36 2.72 16.28
CA MET A 78 7.44 1.56 16.33
C MET A 78 7.77 0.51 15.25
N VAL A 79 8.61 0.88 14.28
CA VAL A 79 8.98 0.06 13.11
C VAL A 79 10.51 0.06 13.00
N GLY A 80 11.09 -1.13 12.81
CA GLY A 80 12.51 -1.30 12.51
C GLY A 80 12.81 -0.94 11.05
N ASP A 81 12.40 -1.81 10.12
CA ASP A 81 12.60 -1.61 8.69
C ASP A 81 11.28 -1.31 7.96
N VAL A 82 11.35 -0.47 6.93
CA VAL A 82 10.23 -0.14 6.04
C VAL A 82 10.55 -0.67 4.65
N ILE A 83 9.67 -1.50 4.10
CA ILE A 83 9.78 -2.02 2.74
C ILE A 83 8.70 -1.36 1.89
N LEU A 84 9.08 -0.43 1.03
CA LEU A 84 8.18 0.26 0.12
C LEU A 84 8.03 -0.56 -1.17
N THR A 85 6.82 -1.01 -1.47
CA THR A 85 6.55 -1.86 -2.65
C THR A 85 5.82 -1.07 -3.71
N GLY A 86 6.29 -1.09 -4.94
CA GLY A 86 5.64 -0.35 -6.00
C GLY A 86 6.50 -0.30 -7.25
N GLY A 87 6.14 -1.17 -8.19
CA GLY A 87 6.75 -1.30 -9.50
C GLY A 87 6.99 -0.03 -10.31
N ALA A 88 7.86 -0.18 -11.32
CA ALA A 88 7.92 0.75 -12.43
C ALA A 88 6.59 0.70 -13.22
N VAL A 89 5.82 1.79 -13.16
CA VAL A 89 4.75 1.97 -14.13
C VAL A 89 5.44 2.04 -15.48
N LYS A 90 5.23 1.00 -16.29
CA LYS A 90 5.85 0.76 -17.60
C LYS A 90 6.13 2.06 -18.33
N GLU A 91 7.20 2.10 -19.13
CA GLU A 91 7.66 3.14 -20.09
C GLU A 91 6.59 3.92 -20.91
N LYS A 92 5.30 3.60 -20.77
CA LYS A 92 4.22 4.51 -21.12
C LYS A 92 4.40 5.82 -20.35
N GLU A 93 4.69 6.87 -21.11
CA GLU A 93 4.69 8.28 -20.71
C GLU A 93 6.05 8.87 -20.24
N GLY A 94 7.18 8.17 -20.48
CA GLY A 94 8.52 8.78 -20.37
C GLY A 94 9.03 9.01 -18.94
N PHE A 95 8.54 8.23 -17.98
CA PHE A 95 8.93 8.33 -16.57
C PHE A 95 9.76 7.11 -16.14
N LEU A 96 10.95 7.36 -15.59
CA LEU A 96 11.92 6.30 -15.23
C LEU A 96 11.89 5.93 -13.73
N THR A 97 10.98 6.48 -12.93
CA THR A 97 10.95 6.26 -11.48
C THR A 97 9.75 5.40 -11.07
N SER A 98 10.01 4.38 -10.27
CA SER A 98 9.00 3.49 -9.69
C SER A 98 8.14 4.17 -8.64
N GLU A 99 6.99 3.58 -8.34
CA GLU A 99 6.13 4.09 -7.27
C GLU A 99 6.84 4.02 -5.91
N ALA A 100 7.55 2.93 -5.63
CA ALA A 100 8.32 2.78 -4.39
C ALA A 100 9.36 3.90 -4.22
N ALA A 101 10.06 4.27 -5.30
CA ALA A 101 11.01 5.37 -5.26
C ALA A 101 10.35 6.74 -5.06
N LEU A 102 9.15 6.97 -5.62
CA LEU A 102 8.35 8.16 -5.33
C LEU A 102 7.89 8.19 -3.87
N MET A 103 7.43 7.06 -3.32
CA MET A 103 7.05 6.92 -1.93
C MET A 103 8.23 7.21 -1.00
N LYS A 104 9.44 6.73 -1.30
CA LYS A 104 10.66 7.03 -0.52
C LYS A 104 10.99 8.51 -0.50
N LYS A 105 10.94 9.18 -1.65
CA LYS A 105 11.20 10.63 -1.74
C LYS A 105 10.16 11.42 -0.94
N TYR A 106 8.88 11.02 -1.00
CA TYR A 106 7.82 11.64 -0.21
C TYR A 106 8.00 11.37 1.29
N LEU A 107 8.34 10.14 1.67
CA LEU A 107 8.64 9.74 3.06
C LEU A 107 9.78 10.57 3.64
N ARG A 108 10.89 10.71 2.91
CA ARG A 108 12.02 11.58 3.26
C ARG A 108 11.57 12.99 3.56
N GLN A 109 10.78 13.60 2.66
CA GLN A 109 10.29 14.97 2.86
C GLN A 109 9.47 15.08 4.16
N LYS A 110 8.61 14.09 4.44
CA LYS A 110 7.74 14.10 5.62
C LYS A 110 8.52 13.89 6.92
N LEU A 111 9.49 12.98 6.93
CA LEU A 111 10.34 12.74 8.09
C LEU A 111 11.23 13.95 8.40
N ILE A 112 11.90 14.53 7.39
CA ILE A 112 12.73 15.72 7.58
C ILE A 112 11.91 16.87 8.15
N HIS A 113 10.74 17.16 7.55
CA HIS A 113 9.87 18.22 8.04
C HIS A 113 9.40 17.96 9.48
N LYS A 114 9.06 16.72 9.81
CA LYS A 114 8.63 16.34 11.16
C LYS A 114 9.76 16.53 12.18
N TRP A 115 10.94 15.98 11.93
CA TRP A 115 12.08 16.09 12.84
C TRP A 115 12.60 17.52 12.97
N GLN A 116 12.59 18.30 11.89
CA GLN A 116 12.91 19.72 11.95
C GLN A 116 11.94 20.47 12.87
N ARG A 117 10.63 20.20 12.74
CA ARG A 117 9.62 20.81 13.61
C ARG A 117 9.79 20.43 15.08
N GLU A 118 10.04 19.15 15.37
CA GLU A 118 10.30 18.68 16.73
C GLU A 118 11.51 19.39 17.35
N ALA A 119 12.61 19.50 16.61
CA ALA A 119 13.80 20.24 17.05
C ALA A 119 13.52 21.72 17.32
N LEU A 120 12.71 22.37 16.45
CA LEU A 120 12.32 23.76 16.63
C LEU A 120 11.35 23.98 17.80
N GLU A 121 10.47 23.04 18.09
CA GLU A 121 9.58 23.09 19.25
C GLU A 121 10.38 23.00 20.56
N ILE A 122 11.42 22.16 20.59
CA ILE A 122 12.38 22.09 21.70
C ILE A 122 13.18 23.39 21.83
N ALA A 123 13.68 23.95 20.72
CA ALA A 123 14.39 25.23 20.76
C ALA A 123 13.48 26.36 21.28
N ARG A 124 12.22 26.37 20.84
CA ARG A 124 11.21 27.35 21.28
C ARG A 124 10.88 27.21 22.75
N SER A 125 10.77 26.01 23.30
CA SER A 125 10.52 25.81 24.74
C SER A 125 11.67 26.32 25.62
N HIS A 126 12.89 26.40 25.07
CA HIS A 126 14.06 27.01 25.71
C HIS A 126 14.24 28.51 25.39
N GLY A 127 13.37 29.12 24.59
CA GLY A 127 13.50 30.52 24.19
C GLY A 127 14.60 30.80 23.15
N GLU A 128 15.08 29.77 22.46
CA GLU A 128 16.23 29.81 21.55
C GLU A 128 15.78 29.75 20.08
N VAL A 129 14.83 30.58 19.65
CA VAL A 129 14.42 30.61 18.23
C VAL A 129 15.21 31.69 17.49
N SER A 130 16.03 31.27 16.53
CA SER A 130 16.81 32.13 15.63
C SER A 130 17.01 31.44 14.27
N ASP A 131 17.39 32.19 13.23
CA ASP A 131 17.72 31.66 11.90
C ASP A 131 18.84 30.58 11.98
N GLU A 132 19.80 30.76 12.88
CA GLU A 132 20.86 29.79 13.13
C GLU A 132 20.28 28.47 13.66
N LYS A 133 19.31 28.54 14.57
CA LYS A 133 18.64 27.38 15.16
C LYS A 133 17.74 26.68 14.15
N GLU A 134 17.12 27.41 13.23
CA GLU A 134 16.42 26.82 12.07
C GLU A 134 17.37 26.07 11.15
N GLY A 135 18.56 26.62 10.88
CA GLY A 135 19.62 25.95 10.15
C GLY A 135 20.07 24.65 10.82
N GLN A 136 20.33 24.69 12.13
CA GLN A 136 20.74 23.53 12.93
C GLN A 136 19.65 22.45 12.98
N ALA A 137 18.38 22.84 13.15
CA ALA A 137 17.25 21.90 13.15
C ALA A 137 17.11 21.18 11.80
N ARG A 138 17.31 21.90 10.70
CA ARG A 138 17.29 21.30 9.35
C ARG A 138 18.46 20.34 9.14
N GLN A 139 19.68 20.72 9.56
CA GLN A 139 20.84 19.86 9.44
C GLN A 139 20.68 18.57 10.25
N SER A 140 20.23 18.68 11.51
CA SER A 140 19.97 17.51 12.36
C SER A 140 18.92 16.57 11.76
N ALA A 141 17.86 17.11 11.15
CA ALA A 141 16.85 16.30 10.46
C ALA A 141 17.41 15.56 9.23
N GLU A 142 18.34 16.17 8.49
CA GLU A 142 19.03 15.53 7.35
C GLU A 142 19.99 14.43 7.81
N GLU A 143 20.75 14.67 8.88
CA GLU A 143 21.64 13.66 9.49
C GLU A 143 20.83 12.44 9.96
N LYS A 144 19.72 12.66 10.66
CA LYS A 144 18.80 11.60 11.09
C LYS A 144 18.20 10.84 9.91
N TRP A 145 17.95 11.49 8.77
CA TRP A 145 17.53 10.80 7.55
C TRP A 145 18.63 9.88 7.02
N LEU A 146 19.88 10.35 6.96
CA LEU A 146 21.00 9.54 6.46
C LEU A 146 21.25 8.29 7.33
N GLU A 147 21.06 8.40 8.64
CA GLU A 147 21.10 7.27 9.56
C GLU A 147 19.92 6.30 9.36
N SER A 148 18.74 6.83 9.03
CA SER A 148 17.52 6.05 8.82
C SER A 148 17.41 5.41 7.45
N GLU A 149 18.03 6.00 6.42
CA GLU A 149 17.86 5.59 5.02
C GLU A 149 18.17 4.11 4.74
N PRO A 150 19.20 3.49 5.35
CA PRO A 150 19.45 2.05 5.22
C PRO A 150 18.30 1.14 5.68
N HIS A 151 17.39 1.65 6.53
CA HIS A 151 16.20 0.95 7.00
C HIS A 151 14.99 1.14 6.06
N ILE A 152 15.13 1.91 4.98
CA ILE A 152 14.09 2.14 3.98
C ILE A 152 14.43 1.37 2.69
N ILE A 153 13.86 0.18 2.57
CA ILE A 153 14.05 -0.76 1.45
C ILE A 153 13.06 -0.44 0.33
N LEU A 154 13.53 -0.55 -0.91
CA LEU A 154 12.71 -0.40 -2.12
C LEU A 154 12.51 -1.76 -2.79
N GLU A 155 11.25 -2.11 -3.06
CA GLU A 155 10.88 -3.13 -4.03
C GLU A 155 10.21 -2.42 -5.20
N ASP A 156 10.94 -2.31 -6.32
CA ASP A 156 10.55 -1.53 -7.49
C ASP A 156 10.53 -2.33 -8.80
N LYS A 157 10.65 -3.66 -8.72
CA LYS A 157 10.82 -4.54 -9.88
C LYS A 157 9.51 -5.00 -10.49
N ALA A 158 8.48 -5.15 -9.66
CA ALA A 158 7.22 -5.72 -10.09
C ALA A 158 6.47 -4.88 -11.12
N THR A 159 5.52 -5.50 -11.81
CA THR A 159 4.60 -4.84 -12.73
C THR A 159 3.13 -4.94 -12.29
N ASN A 160 2.86 -5.73 -11.25
CA ASN A 160 1.54 -5.91 -10.67
C ASN A 160 1.62 -6.24 -9.16
N THR A 161 0.47 -6.21 -8.46
CA THR A 161 0.39 -6.41 -7.00
C THR A 161 0.90 -7.77 -6.52
N ILE A 162 0.66 -8.84 -7.27
CA ILE A 162 1.07 -10.20 -6.87
C ILE A 162 2.58 -10.36 -7.07
N GLU A 163 3.13 -9.81 -8.17
CA GLU A 163 4.58 -9.71 -8.36
C GLU A 163 5.27 -8.86 -7.28
N ASN A 164 4.69 -7.71 -6.90
CA ASN A 164 5.24 -6.86 -5.82
C ASN A 164 5.42 -7.70 -4.55
N PHE A 165 4.39 -8.50 -4.24
CA PHE A 165 4.42 -9.34 -3.06
C PHE A 165 5.44 -10.47 -3.18
N ALA A 166 5.53 -11.15 -4.32
CA ALA A 166 6.52 -12.20 -4.55
C ALA A 166 7.97 -11.70 -4.36
N TYR A 167 8.32 -10.54 -4.93
CA TYR A 167 9.66 -9.96 -4.73
C TYR A 167 9.89 -9.49 -3.29
N THR A 168 8.85 -8.95 -2.64
CA THR A 168 8.92 -8.59 -1.22
C THR A 168 9.18 -9.82 -0.34
N VAL A 169 8.52 -10.94 -0.64
CA VAL A 169 8.67 -12.21 0.06
C VAL A 169 10.10 -12.73 -0.03
N ASN A 170 10.77 -12.60 -1.19
CA ASN A 170 12.19 -12.97 -1.30
C ASN A 170 13.07 -12.19 -0.31
N TYR A 171 12.80 -10.89 -0.15
CA TYR A 171 13.52 -10.07 0.82
C TYR A 171 13.21 -10.48 2.26
N LEU A 172 11.94 -10.75 2.58
CA LEU A 172 11.52 -11.21 3.90
C LEU A 172 12.16 -12.56 4.25
N GLU A 173 12.09 -13.55 3.35
CA GLU A 173 12.62 -14.90 3.56
C GLU A 173 14.14 -14.89 3.72
N LYS A 174 14.86 -14.13 2.87
CA LYS A 174 16.31 -13.94 3.00
C LYS A 174 16.73 -13.38 4.36
N ASN A 175 15.84 -12.62 5.00
CA ASN A 175 16.05 -11.97 6.28
C ASN A 175 15.13 -12.52 7.38
N LYS A 176 14.61 -13.76 7.25
CA LYS A 176 13.63 -14.31 8.19
C LYS A 176 14.12 -14.35 9.64
N ALA A 177 15.43 -14.51 9.86
CA ALA A 177 16.03 -14.48 11.19
C ALA A 177 15.93 -13.08 11.85
N LYS A 178 15.84 -12.02 11.03
CA LYS A 178 15.67 -10.63 11.47
C LYS A 178 14.19 -10.26 11.64
N TYR A 179 13.32 -10.76 10.78
CA TYR A 179 11.90 -10.36 10.75
C TYR A 179 11.01 -11.44 11.37
N GLN A 180 10.55 -11.19 12.60
CA GLN A 180 9.63 -12.08 13.33
C GLN A 180 8.22 -11.46 13.43
N ASN A 181 8.12 -10.13 13.42
CA ASN A 181 6.88 -9.39 13.48
C ASN A 181 6.72 -8.52 12.21
N ILE A 182 6.02 -9.06 11.22
CA ILE A 182 5.78 -8.40 9.93
C ILE A 182 4.40 -7.73 9.96
N SER A 183 4.32 -6.49 9.48
CA SER A 183 3.05 -5.80 9.27
C SER A 183 2.90 -5.33 7.82
N LEU A 184 1.67 -5.36 7.32
CA LEU A 184 1.29 -5.06 5.95
C LEU A 184 0.43 -3.79 5.94
N LEU A 185 1.01 -2.67 5.55
CA LEU A 185 0.35 -1.37 5.52
C LEU A 185 -0.29 -1.10 4.16
N SER A 186 -1.61 -0.92 4.16
CA SER A 186 -2.36 -0.45 2.99
C SER A 186 -3.55 0.41 3.43
N ASN A 187 -4.44 0.76 2.51
CA ASN A 187 -5.73 1.36 2.88
C ASN A 187 -6.67 0.29 3.46
N ASN A 188 -7.59 0.70 4.34
CA ASN A 188 -8.55 -0.17 5.03
C ASN A 188 -9.28 -1.12 4.07
N PHE A 189 -9.74 -0.63 2.93
CA PHE A 189 -10.50 -1.42 1.97
C PHE A 189 -9.65 -2.46 1.21
N HIS A 190 -8.32 -2.36 1.25
CA HIS A 190 -7.38 -3.32 0.65
C HIS A 190 -6.87 -4.38 1.63
N ILE A 191 -7.17 -4.27 2.94
CA ILE A 191 -6.56 -5.11 3.97
C ILE A 191 -6.92 -6.59 3.79
N ASP A 192 -8.16 -6.92 3.42
CA ASP A 192 -8.55 -8.31 3.15
C ASP A 192 -7.68 -8.93 2.06
N ARG A 193 -7.55 -8.23 0.92
CA ARG A 193 -6.76 -8.74 -0.22
C ARG A 193 -5.30 -8.97 0.12
N ILE A 194 -4.64 -8.01 0.77
CA ILE A 194 -3.20 -8.13 1.07
C ILE A 194 -2.93 -9.20 2.12
N THR A 195 -3.84 -9.40 3.09
CA THR A 195 -3.66 -10.42 4.13
C THR A 195 -3.92 -11.82 3.59
N LYS A 196 -4.90 -11.98 2.68
CA LYS A 196 -5.07 -13.22 1.92
C LYS A 196 -3.84 -13.52 1.07
N LEU A 197 -3.32 -12.51 0.36
CA LEU A 197 -2.11 -12.66 -0.44
C LEU A 197 -0.91 -13.08 0.43
N ALA A 198 -0.75 -12.49 1.62
CA ALA A 198 0.28 -12.90 2.56
C ALA A 198 0.17 -14.37 2.97
N LYS A 199 -1.04 -14.84 3.25
CA LYS A 199 -1.30 -16.26 3.53
C LYS A 199 -0.92 -17.15 2.35
N LYS A 200 -1.28 -16.78 1.12
CA LYS A 200 -0.90 -17.54 -0.10
C LYS A 200 0.61 -17.70 -0.25
N PHE A 201 1.37 -16.72 0.22
CA PHE A 201 2.83 -16.74 0.16
C PHE A 201 3.49 -17.19 1.47
N ALA A 202 2.73 -17.82 2.37
CA ALA A 202 3.17 -18.32 3.67
C ALA A 202 3.82 -17.26 4.58
N VAL A 203 3.45 -15.98 4.42
CA VAL A 203 3.91 -14.88 5.29
C VAL A 203 2.93 -14.66 6.44
N ASP A 204 3.41 -14.82 7.67
CA ASP A 204 2.68 -14.43 8.89
C ASP A 204 2.80 -12.91 9.12
N GLY A 205 1.92 -12.16 8.43
CA GLY A 205 1.89 -10.70 8.48
C GLY A 205 0.54 -10.15 8.94
N LYS A 206 0.55 -9.13 9.80
CA LYS A 206 -0.66 -8.44 10.25
C LYS A 206 -1.01 -7.27 9.35
N GLY A 207 -2.23 -7.22 8.84
CA GLY A 207 -2.75 -6.09 8.08
C GLY A 207 -2.97 -4.86 8.96
N ILE A 208 -2.47 -3.70 8.54
CA ILE A 208 -2.70 -2.41 9.20
C ILE A 208 -3.23 -1.41 8.17
N GLY A 209 -4.32 -0.75 8.53
CA GLY A 209 -4.92 0.29 7.72
C GLY A 209 -4.29 1.67 7.94
N ALA A 210 -3.89 2.34 6.87
CA ALA A 210 -3.33 3.69 6.93
C ALA A 210 -4.34 4.69 7.51
N GLU A 211 -5.62 4.59 7.15
CA GLU A 211 -6.70 5.40 7.70
C GLU A 211 -6.80 5.25 9.21
N THR A 212 -6.65 4.02 9.71
CA THR A 212 -6.72 3.70 11.14
C THR A 212 -5.58 4.33 11.92
N ILE A 213 -4.40 4.44 11.32
CA ILE A 213 -3.26 5.16 11.91
C ILE A 213 -3.51 6.68 11.84
N MET A 214 -3.94 7.17 10.69
CA MET A 214 -4.04 8.61 10.44
C MET A 214 -5.17 9.28 11.23
N SER A 215 -6.27 8.57 11.50
CA SER A 215 -7.36 9.04 12.38
C SER A 215 -6.89 9.31 13.80
N GLN A 216 -5.90 8.56 14.29
CA GLN A 216 -5.32 8.73 15.62
C GLN A 216 -4.33 9.91 15.70
N ILE A 217 -3.80 10.36 14.56
CA ILE A 217 -2.77 11.40 14.51
C ILE A 217 -3.40 12.79 14.45
N ASP A 218 -4.40 12.99 13.60
CA ASP A 218 -5.05 14.30 13.46
C ASP A 218 -6.52 14.14 13.05
N PRO A 219 -7.48 14.61 13.88
CA PRO A 219 -8.91 14.49 13.63
C PRO A 219 -9.38 15.08 12.28
N ARG A 220 -8.61 15.97 11.66
CA ARG A 220 -8.92 16.48 10.32
C ARG A 220 -8.75 15.41 9.24
N TYR A 221 -7.89 14.41 9.48
CA TYR A 221 -7.82 13.25 8.59
C TYR A 221 -9.11 12.45 8.62
N ASP A 222 -9.84 12.39 9.73
CA ASP A 222 -11.13 11.71 9.75
C ASP A 222 -12.08 12.32 8.73
N GLN A 223 -12.16 13.65 8.68
CA GLN A 223 -13.02 14.33 7.71
C GLN A 223 -12.56 14.09 6.27
N LEU A 224 -11.25 14.09 6.02
CA LEU A 224 -10.70 13.79 4.71
C LEU A 224 -10.93 12.32 4.30
N ILE A 225 -10.72 11.37 5.22
CA ILE A 225 -11.00 9.95 5.02
C ILE A 225 -12.49 9.75 4.74
N GLN A 226 -13.37 10.38 5.51
CA GLN A 226 -14.82 10.28 5.35
C GLN A 226 -15.32 10.85 4.02
N ASN A 227 -14.68 11.88 3.46
CA ASN A 227 -15.13 12.46 2.19
C ASN A 227 -14.58 11.72 0.97
N TYR A 228 -13.38 11.14 1.06
CA TYR A 228 -12.67 10.57 -0.08
C TYR A 228 -12.67 9.05 -0.14
N LEU A 229 -12.81 8.37 1.01
CA LEU A 229 -12.63 6.91 1.12
C LEU A 229 -13.86 6.19 1.66
N ASN A 230 -14.84 6.92 2.22
CA ASN A 230 -16.15 6.34 2.54
C ASN A 230 -16.96 6.20 1.23
N PRO A 231 -17.36 4.98 0.82
CA PRO A 231 -18.07 4.75 -0.44
C PRO A 231 -19.34 5.59 -0.61
N GLU A 232 -20.18 5.67 0.41
CA GLU A 232 -21.49 6.32 0.32
C GLU A 232 -21.35 7.83 0.21
N LYS A 233 -20.55 8.43 1.10
CA LYS A 233 -20.27 9.88 1.06
C LYS A 233 -19.45 10.27 -0.17
N ASN A 234 -18.58 9.38 -0.64
CA ASN A 234 -17.83 9.60 -1.86
C ASN A 234 -18.77 9.65 -3.07
N ASP A 235 -19.75 8.76 -3.15
CA ASP A 235 -20.74 8.76 -4.24
C ASP A 235 -21.58 10.03 -4.23
N GLU A 236 -22.09 10.45 -3.05
CA GLU A 236 -22.83 11.71 -2.89
C GLU A 236 -21.98 12.92 -3.30
N TYR A 237 -20.76 13.03 -2.79
CA TYR A 237 -19.84 14.12 -3.11
C TYR A 237 -19.46 14.15 -4.59
N ARG A 238 -19.26 12.98 -5.20
CA ARG A 238 -19.00 12.86 -6.63
C ARG A 238 -20.20 13.32 -7.44
N GLN A 239 -21.40 12.90 -7.06
CA GLN A 239 -22.63 13.31 -7.72
C GLN A 239 -22.84 14.82 -7.62
N GLU A 240 -22.58 15.42 -6.45
CA GLU A 240 -22.62 16.87 -6.25
C GLU A 240 -21.66 17.61 -7.21
N ILE A 241 -20.40 17.14 -7.34
CA ILE A 241 -19.44 17.72 -8.29
C ILE A 241 -19.93 17.56 -9.73
N ILE A 242 -20.42 16.37 -10.09
CA ILE A 242 -20.90 16.08 -11.45
C ILE A 242 -22.11 16.96 -11.79
N ASP A 243 -23.03 17.16 -10.86
CA ASP A 243 -24.22 17.98 -11.06
C ASP A 243 -23.89 19.48 -11.08
N SER A 244 -22.76 19.88 -10.48
CA SER A 244 -22.26 21.26 -10.51
C SER A 244 -21.59 21.67 -11.84
N VAL A 245 -21.32 20.72 -12.75
CA VAL A 245 -20.63 20.99 -14.02
C VAL A 245 -21.56 20.88 -15.24
N PRO A 246 -21.34 21.66 -16.31
CA PRO A 246 -22.12 21.57 -17.54
C PRO A 246 -22.14 20.16 -18.14
N ASP A 247 -23.25 19.76 -18.77
CA ASP A 247 -23.44 18.42 -19.32
C ASP A 247 -22.34 18.02 -20.34
N GLU A 248 -21.91 18.97 -21.17
CA GLU A 248 -20.81 18.78 -22.13
C GLU A 248 -19.44 18.48 -21.47
N GLU A 249 -19.27 18.81 -20.19
CA GLU A 249 -18.06 18.55 -19.42
C GLU A 249 -18.18 17.34 -18.48
N LYS A 250 -19.39 16.83 -18.20
CA LYS A 250 -19.63 15.74 -17.23
C LYS A 250 -18.77 14.51 -17.48
N GLN A 251 -18.66 14.07 -18.74
CA GLN A 251 -17.83 12.90 -19.10
C GLN A 251 -16.34 13.12 -18.81
N LYS A 252 -15.83 14.35 -19.03
CA LYS A 252 -14.47 14.72 -18.69
C LYS A 252 -14.23 14.72 -17.18
N TYR A 253 -15.21 15.20 -16.40
CA TYR A 253 -15.14 15.17 -14.93
C TYR A 253 -15.27 13.75 -14.36
N LEU A 254 -16.15 12.91 -14.89
CA LEU A 254 -16.25 11.50 -14.54
C LEU A 254 -14.92 10.77 -14.78
N ALA A 255 -14.32 10.95 -15.96
CA ALA A 255 -13.01 10.39 -16.26
C ALA A 255 -11.90 10.91 -15.31
N ARG A 256 -12.00 12.16 -14.84
CA ARG A 256 -11.06 12.77 -13.87
C ARG A 256 -11.25 12.26 -12.44
N LEU A 257 -12.50 12.04 -12.03
CA LEU A 257 -12.86 11.55 -10.71
C LEU A 257 -12.51 10.05 -10.56
N GLY A 258 -12.32 9.32 -11.66
CA GLY A 258 -11.97 7.88 -11.64
C GLY A 258 -13.15 7.00 -11.23
N GLY A 259 -12.89 5.77 -10.79
CA GLY A 259 -13.94 4.91 -10.19
C GLY A 259 -14.41 5.45 -8.84
N SER A 260 -15.65 5.13 -8.46
CA SER A 260 -16.13 5.39 -7.10
C SER A 260 -15.41 4.53 -6.06
N ALA A 261 -15.43 4.93 -4.79
CA ALA A 261 -15.00 4.04 -3.71
C ALA A 261 -15.83 2.74 -3.65
N LYS A 262 -17.10 2.77 -4.10
CA LYS A 262 -17.92 1.57 -4.28
C LYS A 262 -17.38 0.64 -5.38
N ASP A 263 -17.00 1.17 -6.53
CA ASP A 263 -16.37 0.39 -7.61
C ASP A 263 -15.03 -0.19 -7.15
N ALA A 264 -14.25 0.57 -6.37
CA ALA A 264 -13.03 0.08 -5.75
C ALA A 264 -13.33 -1.11 -4.82
N MET A 265 -14.36 -1.03 -3.98
CA MET A 265 -14.76 -2.15 -3.11
C MET A 265 -15.23 -3.37 -3.90
N LYS A 266 -16.02 -3.19 -4.96
CA LYS A 266 -16.43 -4.30 -5.84
C LYS A 266 -15.21 -4.98 -6.46
N SER A 267 -14.28 -4.18 -6.98
CA SER A 267 -13.01 -4.67 -7.51
C SER A 267 -12.21 -5.44 -6.45
N GLU A 268 -12.11 -4.92 -5.23
CA GLU A 268 -11.43 -5.61 -4.14
C GLU A 268 -12.10 -6.92 -3.77
N LYS A 269 -13.43 -6.98 -3.68
CA LYS A 269 -14.19 -8.20 -3.40
C LYS A 269 -13.93 -9.25 -4.48
N ARG A 270 -14.03 -8.87 -5.75
CA ARG A 270 -13.73 -9.72 -6.92
C ARG A 270 -12.33 -10.34 -6.82
N PHE A 271 -11.32 -9.51 -6.65
CA PHE A 271 -9.93 -9.99 -6.65
C PHE A 271 -9.56 -10.75 -5.38
N SER A 272 -10.12 -10.38 -4.23
CA SER A 272 -9.92 -11.12 -2.98
C SER A 272 -10.54 -12.52 -3.06
N ARG A 273 -11.75 -12.64 -3.63
CA ARG A 273 -12.37 -13.94 -3.93
C ARG A 273 -11.55 -14.74 -4.95
N GLY A 274 -10.98 -14.06 -5.95
CA GLY A 274 -10.04 -14.64 -6.90
C GLY A 274 -8.86 -15.36 -6.25
N LEU A 275 -8.28 -14.80 -5.18
CA LEU A 275 -7.20 -15.45 -4.44
C LEU A 275 -7.65 -16.78 -3.82
N ASP A 276 -8.90 -16.86 -3.35
CA ASP A 276 -9.43 -18.03 -2.63
C ASP A 276 -9.96 -19.13 -3.57
N GLU A 277 -10.52 -18.73 -4.71
CA GLU A 277 -11.27 -19.63 -5.59
C GLU A 277 -10.53 -20.03 -6.87
N ILE A 278 -9.54 -19.26 -7.32
CA ILE A 278 -8.86 -19.49 -8.60
C ILE A 278 -7.34 -19.47 -8.37
N PRO A 279 -6.69 -20.62 -8.08
CA PRO A 279 -5.24 -20.68 -7.91
C PRO A 279 -4.49 -20.02 -9.08
N GLU A 280 -4.92 -20.27 -10.31
CA GLU A 280 -4.34 -19.72 -11.55
C GLU A 280 -4.37 -18.18 -11.62
N TYR A 281 -5.16 -17.50 -10.78
CA TYR A 281 -5.13 -16.04 -10.69
C TYR A 281 -3.80 -15.51 -10.11
N TRP A 282 -3.21 -16.24 -9.15
CA TRP A 282 -2.03 -15.79 -8.41
C TRP A 282 -0.82 -16.70 -8.60
N LEU A 283 -1.03 -18.00 -8.77
CA LEU A 283 -0.02 -19.04 -8.88
C LEU A 283 1.06 -18.75 -9.94
N PRO A 284 0.76 -18.22 -11.15
CA PRO A 284 1.82 -17.91 -12.11
C PRO A 284 2.88 -16.91 -11.59
N ASN A 285 2.56 -16.11 -10.57
CA ASN A 285 3.48 -15.12 -10.02
C ASN A 285 4.41 -15.68 -8.93
N VAL A 286 4.11 -16.86 -8.36
CA VAL A 286 5.04 -17.48 -7.38
C VAL A 286 6.34 -17.95 -8.01
N LYS A 287 6.42 -18.01 -9.34
CA LYS A 287 7.65 -18.30 -10.07
C LYS A 287 8.78 -17.33 -9.77
N HIS A 288 8.46 -16.15 -9.25
CA HIS A 288 9.44 -15.15 -8.83
C HIS A 288 10.06 -15.45 -7.46
N ILE A 289 9.59 -16.46 -6.73
CA ILE A 289 10.18 -16.88 -5.45
C ILE A 289 11.53 -17.55 -5.68
N GLU A 290 12.59 -17.01 -5.10
CA GLU A 290 13.97 -17.43 -5.33
C GLU A 290 14.33 -18.72 -4.59
N ASN A 291 13.90 -18.86 -3.33
CA ASN A 291 14.18 -20.05 -2.53
C ASN A 291 13.23 -21.19 -2.90
N PHE A 292 13.78 -22.28 -3.46
CA PHE A 292 12.96 -23.39 -3.95
C PHE A 292 12.26 -24.18 -2.84
N ASP A 293 12.90 -24.38 -1.69
CA ASP A 293 12.25 -25.06 -0.55
C ASP A 293 11.05 -24.26 -0.03
N TYR A 294 11.19 -22.94 0.02
CA TYR A 294 10.10 -22.03 0.39
C TYR A 294 9.00 -22.00 -0.68
N LEU A 295 9.36 -22.04 -1.96
CA LEU A 295 8.39 -22.20 -3.04
C LEU A 295 7.60 -23.50 -2.89
N LYS A 296 8.24 -24.64 -2.59
CA LYS A 296 7.53 -25.90 -2.31
C LYS A 296 6.55 -25.77 -1.16
N GLN A 297 6.92 -25.08 -0.07
CA GLN A 297 6.02 -24.83 1.06
C GLN A 297 4.77 -24.05 0.64
N ILE A 298 4.94 -22.99 -0.16
CA ILE A 298 3.83 -22.22 -0.72
C ILE A 298 2.90 -23.12 -1.54
N LEU A 299 3.47 -23.89 -2.47
CA LEU A 299 2.71 -24.73 -3.40
C LEU A 299 2.00 -25.90 -2.71
N ALA A 300 2.58 -26.42 -1.63
CA ALA A 300 2.01 -27.51 -0.84
C ALA A 300 0.96 -27.03 0.19
N ALA A 301 0.82 -25.73 0.44
CA ALA A 301 -0.02 -25.21 1.52
C ALA A 301 -1.52 -25.40 1.28
N GLU A 302 -1.97 -25.45 0.01
CA GLU A 302 -3.39 -25.47 -0.32
C GLU A 302 -3.74 -26.61 -1.29
N GLU A 303 -4.80 -27.35 -0.98
CA GLU A 303 -5.30 -28.48 -1.77
C GLU A 303 -5.60 -28.08 -3.22
N LYS A 304 -6.35 -27.00 -3.44
CA LYS A 304 -6.65 -26.48 -4.79
C LYS A 304 -5.40 -26.13 -5.60
N THR A 305 -4.33 -25.68 -4.94
CA THR A 305 -3.06 -25.40 -5.62
C THR A 305 -2.42 -26.70 -6.09
N GLN A 306 -2.47 -27.75 -5.27
CA GLN A 306 -1.97 -29.08 -5.62
C GLN A 306 -2.79 -29.71 -6.75
N GLU A 307 -4.13 -29.57 -6.75
CA GLU A 307 -5.01 -30.04 -7.83
C GLU A 307 -4.60 -29.42 -9.18
N VAL A 308 -4.41 -28.10 -9.23
CA VAL A 308 -3.97 -27.40 -10.44
C VAL A 308 -2.58 -27.88 -10.88
N LEU A 309 -1.65 -28.11 -9.96
CA LEU A 309 -0.33 -28.63 -10.29
C LEU A 309 -0.36 -30.07 -10.81
N GLU A 310 -1.20 -30.94 -10.23
CA GLU A 310 -1.39 -32.32 -10.65
C GLU A 310 -1.93 -32.38 -12.09
N GLU A 311 -2.94 -31.57 -12.41
CA GLU A 311 -3.47 -31.43 -13.78
C GLU A 311 -2.40 -30.96 -14.79
N LYS A 312 -1.39 -30.22 -14.32
CA LYS A 312 -0.24 -29.76 -15.13
C LYS A 312 0.95 -30.71 -15.11
N GLY A 313 0.81 -31.90 -14.51
CA GLY A 313 1.81 -32.96 -14.54
C GLY A 313 2.73 -33.01 -13.31
N ILE A 314 2.39 -32.34 -12.21
CA ILE A 314 3.13 -32.39 -10.94
C ILE A 314 2.22 -33.01 -9.86
N PRO A 315 2.14 -34.36 -9.77
CA PRO A 315 1.26 -35.03 -8.80
C PRO A 315 1.71 -34.86 -7.34
N ASN A 316 3.00 -34.63 -7.10
CA ASN A 316 3.53 -34.34 -5.77
C ASN A 316 4.64 -33.29 -5.84
N VAL A 317 4.33 -32.08 -5.41
CA VAL A 317 5.27 -30.94 -5.44
C VAL A 317 6.50 -31.16 -4.55
N ASN A 318 6.40 -31.99 -3.51
CA ASN A 318 7.56 -32.27 -2.64
C ASN A 318 8.60 -33.15 -3.33
N GLU A 319 8.18 -34.02 -4.24
CA GLU A 319 9.04 -34.95 -4.99
C GLU A 319 9.54 -34.35 -6.32
N ALA A 320 8.84 -33.34 -6.86
CA ALA A 320 9.22 -32.69 -8.11
C ALA A 320 10.55 -31.92 -8.01
N SER A 321 11.28 -31.90 -9.13
CA SER A 321 12.49 -31.12 -9.31
C SER A 321 12.17 -29.63 -9.50
N GLU A 322 13.18 -28.77 -9.28
CA GLU A 322 13.01 -27.33 -9.52
C GLU A 322 12.67 -27.02 -10.98
N GLU A 323 13.33 -27.69 -11.93
CA GLU A 323 13.09 -27.48 -13.36
C GLU A 323 11.65 -27.80 -13.76
N GLU A 324 11.09 -28.91 -13.28
CA GLU A 324 9.69 -29.31 -13.54
C GLU A 324 8.71 -28.26 -13.00
N VAL A 325 8.89 -27.86 -11.73
CA VAL A 325 8.02 -26.86 -11.07
C VAL A 325 8.10 -25.51 -11.80
N ARG A 326 9.30 -25.03 -12.10
CA ARG A 326 9.49 -23.74 -12.80
C ARG A 326 8.86 -23.77 -14.19
N ASN A 327 9.06 -24.86 -14.94
CA ASN A 327 8.48 -25.00 -16.27
C ASN A 327 6.95 -24.99 -16.24
N VAL A 328 6.31 -25.65 -15.26
CA VAL A 328 4.85 -25.58 -15.10
C VAL A 328 4.40 -24.15 -14.77
N LEU A 329 5.05 -23.48 -13.81
CA LEU A 329 4.67 -22.12 -13.42
C LEU A 329 4.89 -21.08 -14.53
N ASP A 330 5.91 -21.24 -15.36
CA ASP A 330 6.19 -20.36 -16.50
C ASP A 330 5.14 -20.46 -17.61
N ASN A 331 4.55 -21.65 -17.78
CA ASN A 331 3.54 -21.93 -18.80
C ASN A 331 2.10 -21.80 -18.27
N LEU A 332 1.92 -21.52 -16.97
CA LEU A 332 0.60 -21.38 -16.37
C LEU A 332 -0.05 -20.06 -16.81
N GLU A 333 -1.20 -20.16 -17.48
CA GLU A 333 -1.97 -18.98 -17.87
C GLU A 333 -2.66 -18.36 -16.66
N ARG A 334 -2.57 -17.03 -16.54
CA ARG A 334 -3.27 -16.31 -15.47
C ARG A 334 -4.75 -16.18 -15.79
N ILE A 335 -5.59 -16.76 -14.95
CA ILE A 335 -7.05 -16.61 -15.05
C ILE A 335 -7.50 -15.39 -14.23
N ILE A 336 -8.18 -14.43 -14.87
CA ILE A 336 -8.73 -13.26 -14.20
C ILE A 336 -10.10 -13.60 -13.61
N PRO A 337 -10.36 -13.31 -12.32
CA PRO A 337 -11.66 -13.58 -11.70
C PRO A 337 -12.80 -12.90 -12.47
N PRO A 338 -13.99 -13.50 -12.59
CA PRO A 338 -15.12 -12.90 -13.31
C PRO A 338 -15.57 -11.55 -12.72
N GLU A 339 -16.18 -10.67 -13.52
CA GLU A 339 -16.59 -9.32 -13.10
C GLU A 339 -17.71 -9.36 -12.06
N GLU A 340 -18.65 -10.28 -12.23
CA GLU A 340 -19.82 -10.52 -11.38
C GLU A 340 -19.45 -10.91 -9.94
N TRP A 341 -18.20 -11.30 -9.67
CA TRP A 341 -17.74 -11.61 -8.31
C TRP A 341 -17.55 -10.37 -7.44
N GLY A 342 -17.58 -9.17 -8.04
CA GLY A 342 -17.54 -7.92 -7.30
C GLY A 342 -18.90 -7.47 -6.77
N GLU A 343 -20.00 -8.07 -7.22
CA GLU A 343 -21.38 -7.66 -6.89
C GLU A 343 -21.79 -7.97 -5.44
#